data_AF-A0A1V6F4U6-F1
#
_entry.id   AF-A0A1V6F4U6-F1
#
_cell.length_a   1.000
_cell.length_b   1.000
_cell.length_c   1.000
_cell.angle_alpha   90.00
_cell.angle_beta   90.00
_cell.angle_gamma   90.00
#
_symmetry.space_group_name_H-M   'P 1'
#
loop_
_entity.id
_entity.type
_entity.pdbx_description
1 polymer ?
#
loop_
_entity_poly.entity_id
_entity_poly.type
_entity_poly.pdbx_seq_one_letter_code
_entity_poly.pdbx_strand_id
1 'polypeptide(L)'
;MALALVHHLAISNNVPLPLVAEFMANAGRWAIVEFVPKSDSQVKRLLSTRKDIFDQYSQEGFEEAFALYFHTERKEPIPGSQRTLYLFKRKD
;
A
#
# COMPACT_ATOMS: atom_id res chain seq x y z
N MET A 1 -10.17 4.11 6.52
CA MET A 1 -8.77 3.97 6.97
C MET A 1 -8.28 2.58 6.63
N ALA A 2 -7.04 2.42 6.18
CA ALA A 2 -6.44 1.14 5.82
C ALA A 2 -4.99 1.06 6.31
N LEU A 3 -4.80 0.73 7.59
CA LEU A 3 -3.49 0.64 8.24
C LEU A 3 -2.98 -0.80 8.15
N ALA A 4 -1.75 -0.99 7.72
CA ALA A 4 -1.15 -2.29 7.42
C ALA A 4 -1.97 -3.22 6.49
N LEU A 5 -3.03 -2.73 5.83
CA LEU A 5 -3.93 -3.59 5.05
C LEU A 5 -3.35 -3.96 3.68
N VAL A 6 -2.60 -3.05 3.07
CA VAL A 6 -2.15 -3.17 1.67
C VAL A 6 -1.24 -4.39 1.48
N HIS A 7 -0.34 -4.68 2.42
CA HIS A 7 0.57 -5.82 2.30
C HIS A 7 -0.14 -7.17 2.45
N HIS A 8 -1.22 -7.26 3.23
CA HIS A 8 -2.05 -8.47 3.30
C HIS A 8 -2.79 -8.71 1.98
N LEU A 9 -3.40 -7.67 1.40
CA LEU A 9 -4.10 -7.81 0.12
C LEU A 9 -3.13 -8.15 -1.02
N ALA A 10 -2.02 -7.41 -1.13
CA ALA A 10 -1.08 -7.61 -2.22
C ALA A 10 -0.30 -8.92 -2.13
N ILE A 11 0.19 -9.29 -0.95
CA ILE A 11 1.11 -10.44 -0.80
C ILE A 11 0.35 -11.69 -0.37
N SER A 12 -0.55 -11.59 0.63
CA SER A 12 -1.30 -12.76 1.11
C SER A 12 -2.43 -13.16 0.16
N ASN A 13 -3.08 -12.20 -0.49
CA ASN A 13 -4.20 -12.48 -1.39
C ASN A 13 -3.86 -12.28 -2.88
N ASN A 14 -2.61 -11.93 -3.21
CA ASN A 14 -2.14 -11.70 -4.57
C ASN A 14 -2.99 -10.67 -5.33
N VAL A 15 -3.48 -9.63 -4.64
CA VAL A 15 -4.28 -8.57 -5.24
C VAL A 15 -3.34 -7.49 -5.81
N PRO A 16 -3.37 -7.20 -7.12
CA PRO A 16 -2.60 -6.10 -7.71
C PRO A 16 -2.88 -4.76 -7.03
N LEU A 17 -1.85 -3.95 -6.81
CA LEU A 17 -1.96 -2.64 -6.17
C LEU A 17 -2.98 -1.70 -6.84
N PRO A 18 -3.14 -1.67 -8.18
CA PRO A 18 -4.18 -0.87 -8.82
C PRO A 18 -5.60 -1.23 -8.37
N LEU A 19 -5.89 -2.52 -8.17
CA LEU A 19 -7.21 -2.96 -7.68
C LEU A 19 -7.43 -2.60 -6.21
N VAL A 20 -6.35 -2.61 -5.40
CA VAL A 20 -6.41 -2.12 -4.01
C VAL A 20 -6.73 -0.62 -3.99
N ALA A 21 -6.07 0.16 -4.85
CA ALA A 21 -6.31 1.60 -4.96
C ALA A 21 -7.74 1.91 -5.45
N GLU A 22 -8.21 1.20 -6.48
CA GLU A 22 -9.59 1.32 -7.00
C GLU A 22 -10.62 1.03 -5.89
N PHE A 23 -10.46 -0.08 -5.18
CA PHE A 23 -11.34 -0.45 -4.07
C PHE A 23 -11.40 0.66 -3.01
N MET A 24 -10.26 1.23 -2.63
CA MET A 24 -10.23 2.33 -1.66
C MET A 24 -10.89 3.61 -2.19
N ALA A 25 -10.73 3.91 -3.48
CA ALA A 25 -11.36 5.08 -4.11
C ALA A 25 -12.88 4.96 -4.17
N ASN A 26 -13.38 3.75 -4.36
CA ASN A 26 -14.82 3.45 -4.31
C ASN A 26 -15.37 3.51 -2.87
N ALA A 27 -14.54 3.24 -1.86
CA ALA A 27 -14.95 3.24 -0.46
C ALA A 27 -15.11 4.66 0.13
N GLY A 28 -14.46 5.69 -0.42
CA GLY A 28 -14.61 7.06 0.09
C GLY A 28 -13.74 8.12 -0.57
N ARG A 29 -14.00 9.39 -0.22
CA ARG A 29 -13.27 10.55 -0.75
C ARG A 29 -11.87 10.73 -0.16
N TRP A 30 -11.64 10.22 1.06
CA TRP A 30 -10.37 10.34 1.77
C TRP A 30 -9.89 8.97 2.21
N ALA A 31 -8.59 8.73 2.10
CA ALA A 31 -7.97 7.50 2.55
C ALA A 31 -6.69 7.79 3.35
N ILE A 32 -6.56 7.14 4.51
CA ILE A 32 -5.31 7.07 5.26
C ILE A 32 -4.78 5.66 5.08
N VAL A 33 -3.60 5.53 4.50
CA VAL A 33 -3.03 4.25 4.06
C VAL A 33 -1.59 4.12 4.57
N GLU A 34 -1.29 3.00 5.22
CA GLU A 34 0.08 2.67 5.62
C GLU A 34 0.68 1.70 4.60
N PHE A 35 1.82 2.07 4.03
CA PHE A 35 2.64 1.20 3.19
C PHE A 35 3.76 0.55 4.01
N VAL A 36 3.91 -0.76 3.86
CA VAL A 36 4.89 -1.58 4.58
C VAL A 36 5.80 -2.24 3.55
N PRO A 37 7.08 -1.83 3.42
CA PRO A 37 7.96 -2.35 2.36
C PRO A 37 8.40 -3.80 2.62
N LYS A 38 8.91 -4.47 1.58
CA LYS A 38 9.43 -5.85 1.67
C LYS A 38 10.54 -6.05 2.71
N SER A 39 11.26 -4.99 3.04
CA SER A 39 12.33 -4.99 4.04
C SER A 39 11.82 -5.03 5.50
N ASP A 40 10.54 -4.73 5.75
CA ASP A 40 9.89 -4.80 7.06
C ASP A 40 9.71 -6.27 7.52
N SER A 41 9.82 -6.51 8.83
CA SER A 41 9.70 -7.85 9.42
C SER A 41 8.36 -8.54 9.13
N GLN A 42 7.26 -7.78 9.04
CA GLN A 42 5.93 -8.34 8.76
C GLN A 42 5.86 -8.89 7.33
N VAL A 43 6.40 -8.15 6.36
CA VAL A 43 6.41 -8.59 4.96
C VAL A 43 7.38 -9.75 4.77
N LYS A 44 8.57 -9.70 5.37
CA LYS A 44 9.52 -10.83 5.37
C LYS A 44 8.88 -12.12 5.88
N ARG A 45 8.07 -12.03 6.94
CA ARG A 45 7.33 -13.18 7.46
C ARG A 45 6.33 -13.74 6.45
N LEU A 46 5.58 -12.89 5.74
CA LEU A 46 4.65 -13.34 4.69
C LEU A 46 5.38 -13.99 3.50
N LEU A 47 6.53 -13.46 3.12
CA LEU A 47 7.34 -14.01 2.02
C LEU A 47 8.08 -15.30 2.40
N SER A 48 8.26 -15.60 3.70
CA SER A 48 8.96 -16.82 4.12
C SER A 48 8.31 -18.13 3.66
N THR A 49 7.01 -18.10 3.34
CA THR A 49 6.24 -19.28 2.88
C THR A 49 5.77 -19.14 1.43
N ARG A 50 6.23 -18.13 0.70
CA ARG A 50 5.76 -17.81 -0.66
C ARG A 50 6.91 -17.50 -1.60
N LYS A 51 6.76 -17.90 -2.86
CA LYS A 51 7.66 -17.43 -3.92
C LYS A 51 7.46 -15.92 -4.09
N ASP A 52 8.54 -15.15 -4.01
CA ASP A 52 8.47 -13.72 -4.28
C ASP A 52 8.27 -13.49 -5.79
N ILE A 53 7.02 -13.27 -6.18
CA ILE A 53 6.58 -12.90 -7.53
C ILE A 53 6.03 -11.47 -7.57
N PHE A 54 6.20 -10.72 -6.47
CA PHE A 54 5.54 -9.43 -6.25
C PHE A 54 6.45 -8.28 -6.67
N ASP A 55 6.90 -8.29 -7.92
CA ASP A 55 7.90 -7.33 -8.42
C ASP A 55 7.41 -5.88 -8.38
N GLN A 56 6.10 -5.68 -8.58
CA GLN A 56 5.46 -4.36 -8.46
C GLN A 56 5.13 -3.96 -7.02
N TYR A 57 5.40 -4.82 -6.03
CA TYR A 57 5.25 -4.47 -4.62
C TYR A 57 6.47 -3.71 -4.12
N SER A 58 6.59 -2.46 -4.56
CA SER A 58 7.53 -1.45 -4.06
C SER A 58 6.77 -0.20 -3.62
N GLN A 59 7.47 0.74 -2.97
CA GLN A 59 6.85 2.01 -2.60
C GLN A 59 6.47 2.82 -3.83
N GLU A 60 7.32 2.76 -4.87
CA GLU A 60 7.09 3.40 -6.16
C GLU A 60 5.88 2.79 -6.87
N GLY A 61 5.79 1.46 -6.97
CA GLY A 61 4.64 0.79 -7.58
C GLY A 61 3.33 1.02 -6.82
N PHE A 62 3.41 1.16 -5.49
CA PHE A 62 2.27 1.59 -4.67
C PHE A 62 1.84 3.02 -4.98
N GLU A 63 2.79 3.96 -5.05
CA GLU A 63 2.49 5.36 -5.36
C GLU A 63 1.94 5.52 -6.77
N GLU A 64 2.48 4.81 -7.75
CA GLU A 64 1.98 4.78 -9.14
C GLU A 64 0.54 4.27 -9.19
N ALA A 65 0.24 3.15 -8.51
CA ALA A 65 -1.09 2.58 -8.46
C ALA A 65 -2.11 3.51 -7.78
N PHE A 66 -1.74 4.12 -6.65
CA PHE A 66 -2.63 5.04 -5.93
C PHE A 66 -2.83 6.37 -6.66
N ALA A 67 -1.81 6.84 -7.40
CA ALA A 67 -1.90 8.04 -8.22
C ALA A 67 -2.94 7.93 -9.34
N LEU A 68 -3.40 6.74 -9.72
CA LEU A 68 -4.49 6.58 -10.68
C LEU A 68 -5.81 7.17 -10.16
N TYR A 69 -6.07 7.05 -8.86
CA TYR A 69 -7.37 7.39 -8.25
C TYR A 69 -7.31 8.50 -7.20
N PHE A 70 -6.12 8.82 -6.69
CA PHE A 70 -5.93 9.76 -5.59
C PHE A 70 -4.87 10.83 -5.88
N HIS A 71 -5.01 11.96 -5.21
CA HIS A 71 -3.95 12.92 -4.94
C HIS A 71 -3.31 12.60 -3.57
N THR A 72 -1.98 12.63 -3.50
CA THR A 72 -1.23 12.52 -2.25
C THR A 72 -1.21 13.88 -1.57
N GLU A 73 -1.97 14.03 -0.49
CA GLU A 73 -2.03 15.26 0.29
C GLU A 73 -0.93 15.32 1.34
N ARG A 74 -0.55 14.16 1.89
CA ARG A 74 0.57 14.04 2.83
C ARG A 74 1.22 12.67 2.75
N LYS A 75 2.55 12.64 2.93
CA LYS A 75 3.38 11.44 3.03
C LYS A 75 4.34 11.63 4.20
N GLU A 76 4.30 10.73 5.18
CA GLU A 76 5.12 10.82 6.39
C GLU A 76 5.75 9.45 6.71
N PRO A 77 7.06 9.35 6.90
CA PRO A 77 7.66 8.13 7.43
C PRO A 77 7.22 7.92 8.89
N ILE A 78 7.01 6.68 9.31
CA ILE A 78 6.69 6.35 10.71
C ILE A 78 8.01 6.18 11.49
N PRO A 79 8.32 7.04 12.48
CA PRO A 79 9.58 6.99 13.21
C PRO A 79 9.83 5.61 13.85
N GLY A 80 11.08 5.14 13.77
CA GLY A 80 11.45 3.82 14.30
C GLY A 80 11.00 2.64 13.43
N SER A 81 10.53 2.88 12.20
CA SER A 81 10.12 1.82 11.26
C SER A 81 10.56 2.14 9.83
N GLN A 82 10.36 1.18 8.92
CA GLN A 82 10.55 1.39 7.47
C GLN A 82 9.24 1.76 6.76
N ARG A 83 8.18 2.07 7.51
CA ARG A 83 6.83 2.24 6.99
C ARG A 83 6.55 3.69 6.67
N THR A 84 5.63 3.90 5.73
CA THR A 84 5.22 5.24 5.33
C THR A 84 3.70 5.35 5.44
N LEU A 85 3.22 6.44 6.05
CA LEU A 85 1.81 6.79 6.14
C LEU A 85 1.46 7.83 5.08
N TYR A 86 0.36 7.59 4.39
CA TYR A 86 -0.16 8.46 3.34
C TYR A 86 -1.54 8.98 3.73
N LEU A 87 -1.77 10.27 3.49
CA LEU A 87 -3.08 10.87 3.40
C LEU A 87 -3.38 11.12 1.92
N PHE A 88 -4.44 10.48 1.44
CA PHE A 88 -4.92 10.58 0.07
C PHE A 88 -6.29 11.24 0.02
N LYS A 89 -6.50 12.03 -1.03
CA LYS A 89 -7.80 12.57 -1.43
C LYS A 89 -8.15 12.06 -2.82
N ARG A 90 -9.34 11.49 -2.99
CA ARG A 90 -9.78 10.93 -4.27
C ARG A 90 -9.84 12.03 -5.31
N LYS A 91 -9.38 11.72 -6.52
CA LYS A 91 -9.59 12.56 -7.70
C LYS A 91 -11.09 12.67 -7.97
N ASP A 92 -11.52 13.85 -8.41
CA ASP A 92 -12.89 14.08 -8.82
C ASP A 92 -13.10 13.54 -10.25
#